data_AF-A0A7C3US54-F1
#
_entry.id   AF-A0A7C3US54-F1
#
_cell.length_a   1.000
_cell.length_b   1.000
_cell.length_c   1.000
_cell.angle_alpha   90.00
_cell.angle_beta   90.00
_cell.angle_gamma   90.00
#
_symmetry.space_group_name_H-M   'P 1'
#
loop_
_entity.id
_entity.type
_entity.pdbx_description
1 polymer ?
#
loop_
_entity_poly.entity_id
_entity_poly.type
_entity_poly.pdbx_seq_one_letter_code
_entity_poly.pdbx_strand_id
1 'polypeptide(L)'
;MIPIFNKKAFIVLFLFFLISVPALSFSKTKKIVLIKFKNQKASERFLKEHKNSQKTKIENLVEIRDPSFFEEQWLKLSSKFDSNIEYVESGEPIKKALVPNDSGYSNQWGLSKIYASKAWNISTGSSSNIIAIVDTGVQLNHPDLVNKIWVNESEYNGTEGVDDDSNGFVDDIYGWDFGDSDNNPSDSDGHGTLVSGVAGAETNNNQGIAGVDWQAKIMAVKVWKNGENEASPTDAALGVQYAADNGAKVINMSWGSFTDWSVIRDAIEYAYSKGCILVGATGNDGSLTQVYYPAKYSQVIGVGAINSSSNLTSYTNRGTGLDLAAPGDSIYSTYKGSTYAYASGTSLAAPFVSGAVSLLLSDEPNLTNAQVMSKIKELTNSVSNYNLGYINLFKVLKIRLVKSGSSATYLIDGANKFSLFNSNTFWQRFGFSSSFVENVSSSVLNSFTNQGSLTGLWKTQGNSQVYFIDLKSRYSVWPSNAFWSRWDFHNSDVRTVSSDLMELFPYVGRLTALVKGNSSSQVYFVDEGKRYPVWSSEEFYRRWGFSSSDVVVISQSQVNNMQTGRWLTGLIRGKTLPMVYLIDEAKAKPIMSEGIFYHWGWKDSEI
;
A
#
# COMPACT_ATOMS: atom_id res chain seq x y z
N MET A 1 57.48 3.57 35.67
CA MET A 1 57.17 3.05 34.33
C MET A 1 55.81 2.39 34.38
N ILE A 2 54.82 3.01 33.74
CA ILE A 2 53.41 2.60 33.66
C ILE A 2 53.25 1.58 32.50
N PRO A 3 52.34 0.58 32.60
CA PRO A 3 52.29 -0.63 31.77
C PRO A 3 51.20 -0.57 30.68
N ILE A 4 51.35 -1.23 29.52
CA ILE A 4 50.23 -1.43 28.57
C ILE A 4 50.26 -2.82 27.88
N PHE A 5 49.35 -3.66 28.38
CA PHE A 5 48.46 -4.66 27.74
C PHE A 5 49.00 -5.75 26.80
N ASN A 6 48.80 -6.98 27.31
CA ASN A 6 49.13 -8.28 26.74
C ASN A 6 48.02 -8.75 25.76
N LYS A 7 48.41 -8.98 24.50
CA LYS A 7 47.56 -9.30 23.33
C LYS A 7 46.90 -10.70 23.32
N LYS A 8 46.84 -11.42 24.44
CA LYS A 8 46.44 -12.85 24.44
C LYS A 8 45.07 -13.18 25.06
N ALA A 9 44.35 -12.20 25.59
CA ALA A 9 43.01 -12.45 26.17
C ALA A 9 41.84 -12.31 25.17
N PHE A 10 42.06 -11.82 23.95
CA PHE A 10 40.99 -11.53 22.98
C PHE A 10 40.80 -12.59 21.88
N ILE A 11 41.69 -13.58 21.79
CA ILE A 11 41.69 -14.59 20.71
C ILE A 11 40.92 -15.87 21.09
N VAL A 12 40.64 -16.10 22.38
CA VAL A 12 40.03 -17.36 22.84
C VAL A 12 38.50 -17.34 22.77
N LEU A 13 37.84 -16.19 22.66
CA LEU A 13 36.38 -16.13 22.48
C LEU A 13 35.92 -16.26 21.01
N PHE A 14 36.85 -16.29 20.04
CA PHE A 14 36.55 -16.19 18.61
C PHE A 14 36.48 -17.55 17.87
N LEU A 15 36.78 -18.66 18.55
CA LEU A 15 36.89 -19.99 17.94
C LEU A 15 35.76 -20.97 18.32
N PHE A 16 34.83 -20.60 19.22
CA PHE A 16 33.77 -21.51 19.69
C PHE A 16 32.40 -21.36 19.01
N PHE A 17 32.27 -20.48 18.00
CA PHE A 17 31.02 -20.30 17.23
C PHE A 17 31.11 -20.84 15.79
N LEU A 18 31.97 -21.82 15.55
CA LEU A 18 31.99 -22.63 14.33
C LEU A 18 31.36 -24.00 14.62
N ILE A 19 30.08 -24.03 15.01
CA ILE A 19 29.28 -25.25 15.01
C ILE A 19 27.96 -24.96 14.28
N SER A 20 27.98 -25.35 13.00
CA SER A 20 26.84 -25.80 12.17
C SER A 20 25.46 -25.20 12.45
N VAL A 21 25.12 -24.13 11.74
CA VAL A 21 23.73 -23.85 11.35
C VAL A 21 23.65 -24.07 9.83
N PRO A 22 22.69 -24.86 9.31
CA PRO A 22 22.54 -25.06 7.88
C PRO A 22 22.31 -23.72 7.19
N ALA A 23 22.92 -23.55 6.02
CA ALA A 23 22.75 -22.37 5.18
C ALA A 23 21.29 -22.25 4.72
N LEU A 24 20.46 -21.52 5.48
CA LEU A 24 19.28 -20.90 4.92
C LEU A 24 19.79 -19.83 3.95
N SER A 25 19.50 -19.99 2.67
CA SER A 25 19.78 -18.97 1.65
C SER A 25 18.88 -17.76 1.89
N PHE A 26 19.32 -16.86 2.76
CA PHE A 26 18.83 -15.49 2.73
C PHE A 26 19.22 -14.89 1.37
N SER A 27 18.25 -14.36 0.64
CA SER A 27 18.48 -13.51 -0.52
C SER A 27 19.55 -12.47 -0.14
N LYS A 28 20.74 -12.55 -0.75
CA LYS A 28 21.85 -11.63 -0.51
C LYS A 28 21.47 -10.27 -1.11
N THR A 29 20.83 -9.41 -0.32
CA THR A 29 20.79 -7.99 -0.67
C THR A 29 22.20 -7.46 -0.72
N LYS A 30 22.59 -6.95 -1.89
CA LYS A 30 23.89 -6.33 -2.08
C LYS A 30 24.03 -5.12 -1.17
N LYS A 31 25.19 -4.93 -0.55
CA LYS A 31 25.48 -3.83 0.38
C LYS A 31 26.80 -3.16 0.03
N ILE A 32 26.92 -1.90 0.37
CA ILE A 32 28.16 -1.12 0.26
C ILE A 32 28.48 -0.57 1.64
N VAL A 33 29.74 -0.69 2.05
CA VAL A 33 30.30 0.03 3.19
C VAL A 33 31.36 1.00 2.69
N LEU A 34 31.24 2.26 3.08
CA LEU A 34 32.17 3.34 2.79
C LEU A 34 32.92 3.72 4.06
N ILE A 35 34.24 3.82 3.99
CA ILE A 35 35.11 4.17 5.11
C ILE A 35 35.97 5.34 4.69
N LYS A 36 35.76 6.49 5.33
CA LYS A 36 36.58 7.69 5.13
C LYS A 36 37.64 7.77 6.22
N PHE A 37 38.89 7.89 5.82
CA PHE A 37 40.02 8.10 6.72
C PHE A 37 40.46 9.56 6.69
N LYS A 38 40.97 10.04 7.82
CA LYS A 38 41.52 11.40 7.97
C LYS A 38 42.86 11.60 7.28
N ASN A 39 43.54 10.51 6.91
CA ASN A 39 44.82 10.58 6.20
C ASN A 39 45.06 9.37 5.28
N GLN A 40 45.86 9.60 4.24
CA GLN A 40 46.18 8.61 3.21
C GLN A 40 46.84 7.36 3.79
N LYS A 41 47.79 7.52 4.71
CA LYS A 41 48.54 6.40 5.30
C LYS A 41 47.62 5.38 6.00
N ALA A 42 46.59 5.86 6.69
CA ALA A 42 45.59 5.01 7.33
C ALA A 42 44.72 4.26 6.30
N SER A 43 44.25 4.95 5.25
CA SER A 43 43.47 4.31 4.19
C SER A 43 44.27 3.24 3.42
N GLU A 44 45.56 3.50 3.13
CA GLU A 44 46.44 2.55 2.44
C GLU A 44 46.79 1.33 3.30
N ARG A 45 46.95 1.54 4.60
CA ARG A 45 47.11 0.43 5.54
C ARG A 45 45.86 -0.44 5.57
N PHE A 46 44.68 0.17 5.64
CA PHE A 46 43.41 -0.55 5.65
C PHE A 46 43.22 -1.40 4.38
N LEU A 47 43.49 -0.82 3.20
CA LEU A 47 43.44 -1.53 1.90
C LEU A 47 44.37 -2.75 1.85
N LYS A 48 45.54 -2.69 2.50
CA LYS A 48 46.47 -3.82 2.58
C LYS A 48 45.97 -4.94 3.50
N GLU A 49 45.29 -4.57 4.59
CA GLU A 49 44.76 -5.50 5.58
C GLU A 49 43.41 -6.13 5.14
N HIS A 50 42.61 -5.44 4.32
CA HIS A 50 41.27 -5.87 3.90
C HIS A 50 41.19 -6.10 2.39
N LYS A 51 41.45 -7.34 1.95
CA LYS A 51 41.59 -7.70 0.52
C LYS A 51 40.31 -7.55 -0.32
N ASN A 52 39.14 -7.51 0.31
CA ASN A 52 37.85 -7.29 -0.34
C ASN A 52 37.48 -5.80 -0.49
N SER A 53 38.34 -4.91 -0.01
CA SER A 53 38.15 -3.46 -0.10
C SER A 53 38.77 -2.88 -1.38
N GLN A 54 38.19 -1.78 -1.86
CA GLN A 54 38.55 -1.11 -3.09
C GLN A 54 38.85 0.36 -2.82
N LYS A 55 39.94 0.86 -3.41
CA LYS A 55 40.28 2.29 -3.36
C LYS A 55 39.35 3.05 -4.29
N THR A 56 38.72 4.11 -3.79
CA THR A 56 37.87 4.98 -4.62
C THR A 56 38.70 6.12 -5.23
N LYS A 57 38.11 6.87 -6.18
CA LYS A 57 38.71 8.13 -6.68
C LYS A 57 38.59 9.29 -5.70
N ILE A 58 37.75 9.15 -4.67
CA ILE A 58 37.60 10.14 -3.60
C ILE A 58 38.75 9.93 -2.61
N GLU A 59 39.43 11.02 -2.25
CA GLU A 59 40.63 10.95 -1.41
C GLU A 59 40.33 10.25 -0.07
N ASN A 60 41.21 9.35 0.35
CA ASN A 60 41.15 8.64 1.64
C ASN A 60 39.84 7.87 1.88
N LEU A 61 39.07 7.57 0.82
CA LEU A 61 37.82 6.82 0.89
C LEU A 61 38.01 5.42 0.32
N VAL A 62 37.62 4.43 1.12
CA VAL A 62 37.65 3.00 0.80
C VAL A 62 36.23 2.47 0.73
N GLU A 63 35.97 1.61 -0.26
CA GLU A 63 34.68 0.97 -0.47
C GLU A 63 34.79 -0.55 -0.29
N ILE A 64 33.83 -1.16 0.39
CA ILE A 64 33.68 -2.62 0.46
C ILE A 64 32.31 -2.98 -0.09
N ARG A 65 32.28 -3.89 -1.07
CA ARG A 65 31.05 -4.42 -1.66
C ARG A 65 30.71 -5.77 -1.05
N ASP A 66 29.44 -5.94 -0.72
CA ASP A 66 28.85 -7.14 -0.15
C ASP A 66 29.61 -7.69 1.07
N PRO A 67 29.91 -6.85 2.09
CA PRO A 67 30.58 -7.32 3.30
C PRO A 67 29.70 -8.33 4.04
N SER A 68 30.34 -9.24 4.78
CA SER A 68 29.59 -10.10 5.70
C SER A 68 28.90 -9.27 6.79
N PHE A 69 27.83 -9.78 7.40
CA PHE A 69 27.15 -9.09 8.49
C PHE A 69 28.12 -8.70 9.62
N PHE A 70 29.01 -9.61 10.02
CA PHE A 70 30.01 -9.36 11.06
C PHE A 70 31.02 -8.28 10.67
N GLU A 71 31.46 -8.27 9.41
CA GLU A 71 32.38 -7.28 8.87
C GLU A 71 31.75 -5.88 8.87
N GLU A 72 30.49 -5.76 8.43
CA GLU A 72 29.74 -4.51 8.50
C GLU A 72 29.65 -3.97 9.95
N GLN A 73 29.29 -4.83 10.91
CA GLN A 73 29.18 -4.42 12.31
C GLN A 73 30.53 -4.02 12.90
N TRP A 74 31.59 -4.76 12.59
CA TRP A 74 32.94 -4.45 13.07
C TRP A 74 33.42 -3.09 12.55
N LEU A 75 33.21 -2.79 11.27
CA LEU A 75 33.60 -1.51 10.67
C LEU A 75 32.83 -0.32 11.26
N LYS A 76 31.54 -0.49 11.53
CA LYS A 76 30.74 0.54 12.22
C LYS A 76 31.19 0.79 13.65
N LEU A 77 31.68 -0.24 14.34
CA LEU A 77 32.22 -0.11 15.68
C LEU A 77 33.62 0.49 15.68
N SER A 78 34.48 0.14 14.69
CA SER A 78 35.86 0.62 14.63
C SER A 78 35.95 2.14 14.47
N SER A 79 35.00 2.77 13.76
CA SER A 79 34.93 4.24 13.64
C SER A 79 34.80 4.97 14.98
N LYS A 80 34.30 4.30 16.03
CA LYS A 80 34.16 4.87 17.38
C LYS A 80 35.46 4.82 18.19
N PHE A 81 36.42 3.99 17.78
CA PHE A 81 37.63 3.71 18.57
C PHE A 81 38.92 3.99 17.79
N ASP A 82 38.87 4.06 16.45
CA ASP A 82 40.02 4.43 15.62
C ASP A 82 39.96 5.93 15.28
N SER A 83 40.88 6.69 15.89
CA SER A 83 40.98 8.13 15.67
C SER A 83 41.31 8.53 14.23
N ASN A 84 41.79 7.60 13.39
CA ASN A 84 42.10 7.82 11.98
C ASN A 84 40.89 7.71 11.06
N ILE A 85 39.77 7.16 11.54
CA ILE A 85 38.53 7.07 10.77
C ILE A 85 37.74 8.37 11.00
N GLU A 86 37.28 8.97 9.92
CA GLU A 86 36.42 10.14 9.92
C GLU A 86 34.95 9.71 10.03
N TYR A 87 34.53 8.78 9.18
CA TYR A 87 33.21 8.15 9.24
C TYR A 87 33.22 6.77 8.60
N VAL A 88 32.21 5.97 8.97
CA VAL A 88 31.84 4.72 8.30
C VAL A 88 30.36 4.76 8.01
N GLU A 89 30.02 4.60 6.74
CA GLU A 89 28.65 4.54 6.25
C GLU A 89 28.38 3.19 5.62
N SER A 90 27.14 2.73 5.67
CA SER A 90 26.73 1.52 4.99
C SER A 90 25.34 1.71 4.39
N GLY A 91 25.12 1.21 3.18
CA GLY A 91 23.82 1.28 2.54
C GLY A 91 23.66 0.26 1.43
N GLU A 92 22.49 0.26 0.81
CA GLU A 92 22.30 -0.44 -0.46
C GLU A 92 23.03 0.33 -1.59
N PRO A 93 23.46 -0.34 -2.66
CA PRO A 93 23.92 0.33 -3.87
C PRO A 93 22.85 1.29 -4.39
N ILE A 94 23.30 2.39 -5.00
CA ILE A 94 22.39 3.29 -5.73
C ILE A 94 21.76 2.49 -6.87
N LYS A 95 20.44 2.29 -6.81
CA LYS A 95 19.65 1.63 -7.86
C LYS A 95 19.41 2.63 -9.00
N LYS A 96 19.43 2.15 -10.25
CA LYS A 96 18.86 2.91 -11.36
C LYS A 96 17.36 3.06 -11.11
N ALA A 97 16.77 4.22 -11.41
CA ALA A 97 15.32 4.36 -11.39
C ALA A 97 14.70 3.32 -12.32
N LEU A 98 13.60 2.68 -11.89
CA LEU A 98 12.87 1.75 -12.74
C LEU A 98 12.28 2.53 -13.92
N VAL A 99 12.81 2.26 -15.11
CA VAL A 99 12.37 2.83 -16.38
C VAL A 99 11.87 1.67 -17.24
N PRO A 100 10.59 1.66 -17.65
CA PRO A 100 10.07 0.66 -18.56
C PRO A 100 10.86 0.61 -19.88
N ASN A 101 10.97 -0.58 -20.47
CA ASN A 101 11.67 -0.81 -21.75
C ASN A 101 10.77 -0.68 -22.98
N ASP A 102 9.51 -0.28 -22.78
CA ASP A 102 8.45 -0.16 -23.77
C ASP A 102 8.80 0.90 -24.82
N SER A 103 8.64 0.55 -26.10
CA SER A 103 9.17 1.32 -27.23
C SER A 103 8.62 2.75 -27.34
N GLY A 104 7.40 2.97 -26.85
CA GLY A 104 6.67 4.23 -26.83
C GLY A 104 6.73 4.97 -25.50
N TYR A 105 7.41 4.44 -24.48
CA TYR A 105 7.48 5.06 -23.15
C TYR A 105 8.02 6.49 -23.17
N SER A 106 8.98 6.78 -24.06
CA SER A 106 9.54 8.13 -24.22
C SER A 106 8.53 9.18 -24.67
N ASN A 107 7.41 8.76 -25.27
CA ASN A 107 6.33 9.63 -25.72
C ASN A 107 5.33 9.97 -24.59
N GLN A 108 5.39 9.26 -23.46
CA GLN A 108 4.42 9.37 -22.37
C GLN A 108 4.86 10.37 -21.29
N TRP A 109 4.83 11.66 -21.62
CA TRP A 109 5.21 12.73 -20.69
C TRP A 109 4.41 12.70 -19.37
N GLY A 110 3.15 12.24 -19.42
CA GLY A 110 2.22 12.18 -18.28
C GLY A 110 2.76 11.31 -17.14
N LEU A 111 3.36 10.17 -17.44
CA LEU A 111 3.93 9.25 -16.43
C LEU A 111 5.07 9.90 -15.65
N SER A 112 5.93 10.65 -16.34
CA SER A 112 6.98 11.45 -15.70
C SER A 112 6.38 12.55 -14.82
N LYS A 113 5.35 13.26 -15.31
CA LYS A 113 4.68 14.35 -14.57
C LYS A 113 4.08 13.88 -13.24
N ILE A 114 3.51 12.68 -13.20
CA ILE A 114 2.90 12.10 -11.99
C ILE A 114 3.92 11.35 -11.11
N TYR A 115 5.21 11.41 -11.44
CA TYR A 115 6.30 10.74 -10.70
C TYR A 115 6.18 9.19 -10.70
N ALA A 116 5.68 8.61 -11.79
CA ALA A 116 5.41 7.16 -11.86
C ALA A 116 6.67 6.31 -11.66
N SER A 117 7.80 6.64 -12.30
CA SER A 117 9.06 5.90 -12.12
C SER A 117 9.57 5.85 -10.68
N LYS A 118 9.27 6.87 -9.87
CA LYS A 118 9.59 6.84 -8.43
C LYS A 118 8.61 5.95 -7.67
N ALA A 119 7.33 6.03 -8.00
CA ALA A 119 6.27 5.24 -7.40
C ALA A 119 6.43 3.74 -7.67
N TRP A 120 6.85 3.37 -8.88
CA TRP A 120 7.09 1.98 -9.25
C TRP A 120 8.27 1.31 -8.53
N ASN A 121 9.15 2.08 -7.90
CA ASN A 121 10.14 1.51 -6.97
C ASN A 121 9.52 1.06 -5.64
N ILE A 122 8.28 1.48 -5.34
CA ILE A 122 7.51 1.08 -4.16
C ILE A 122 6.58 -0.08 -4.54
N SER A 123 5.76 0.09 -5.56
CA SER A 123 4.85 -0.94 -6.07
C SER A 123 4.62 -0.75 -7.57
N THR A 124 4.63 -1.85 -8.32
CA THR A 124 4.18 -1.90 -9.72
C THR A 124 2.74 -2.42 -9.86
N GLY A 125 2.05 -2.64 -8.74
CA GLY A 125 0.66 -3.07 -8.69
C GLY A 125 0.46 -4.53 -8.33
N SER A 126 -0.76 -5.01 -8.54
CA SER A 126 -1.18 -6.40 -8.32
C SER A 126 -2.17 -6.85 -9.37
N SER A 127 -2.02 -8.08 -9.88
CA SER A 127 -2.98 -8.69 -10.80
C SER A 127 -4.33 -9.03 -10.16
N SER A 128 -4.43 -8.98 -8.83
CA SER A 128 -5.70 -9.10 -8.11
C SER A 128 -6.59 -7.87 -8.24
N ASN A 129 -6.04 -6.74 -8.70
CA ASN A 129 -6.80 -5.51 -8.82
C ASN A 129 -7.40 -5.42 -10.22
N ILE A 130 -8.72 -5.31 -10.25
CA ILE A 130 -9.49 -5.16 -11.48
C ILE A 130 -9.89 -3.70 -11.62
N ILE A 131 -9.52 -3.10 -12.76
CA ILE A 131 -9.98 -1.79 -13.22
C ILE A 131 -11.01 -2.05 -14.32
N ALA A 132 -12.28 -1.75 -14.05
CA ALA A 132 -13.32 -1.78 -15.06
C ALA A 132 -13.28 -0.49 -15.89
N ILE A 133 -13.24 -0.65 -17.20
CA ILE A 133 -13.34 0.44 -18.17
C ILE A 133 -14.75 0.39 -18.75
N VAL A 134 -15.63 1.22 -18.20
CA VAL A 134 -17.02 1.38 -18.67
C VAL A 134 -16.99 2.43 -19.77
N ASP A 135 -16.95 2.01 -21.04
CA ASP A 135 -16.62 2.88 -22.18
C ASP A 135 -17.12 2.30 -23.51
N THR A 136 -16.47 2.59 -24.65
CA THR A 136 -16.81 2.07 -25.99
C THR A 136 -16.42 0.61 -26.25
N GLY A 137 -15.87 -0.05 -25.23
CA GLY A 137 -15.25 -1.37 -25.30
C GLY A 137 -13.72 -1.31 -25.20
N VAL A 138 -13.06 -2.46 -25.25
CA VAL A 138 -11.59 -2.55 -25.27
C VAL A 138 -11.16 -3.48 -26.39
N GLN A 139 -10.15 -3.12 -27.18
CA GLN A 139 -9.58 -4.05 -28.15
C GLN A 139 -8.88 -5.22 -27.42
N LEU A 140 -9.60 -6.33 -27.23
CA LEU A 140 -9.18 -7.46 -26.41
C LEU A 140 -7.89 -8.14 -26.90
N ASN A 141 -7.63 -8.09 -28.21
CA ASN A 141 -6.43 -8.67 -28.83
C ASN A 141 -5.30 -7.66 -29.10
N HIS A 142 -5.37 -6.45 -28.54
CA HIS A 142 -4.29 -5.48 -28.70
C HIS A 142 -3.01 -6.05 -28.06
N PRO A 143 -1.84 -6.07 -28.74
CA PRO A 143 -0.62 -6.72 -28.24
C PRO A 143 -0.18 -6.24 -26.85
N ASP A 144 -0.48 -4.98 -26.54
CA ASP A 144 -0.13 -4.31 -25.27
C ASP A 144 -1.22 -4.42 -24.18
N LEU A 145 -2.39 -5.02 -24.49
CA LEU A 145 -3.51 -5.18 -23.56
C LEU A 145 -3.96 -6.62 -23.40
N VAL A 146 -3.69 -7.51 -24.34
CA VAL A 146 -4.23 -8.88 -24.34
C VAL A 146 -3.90 -9.65 -23.05
N ASN A 147 -2.70 -9.47 -22.49
CA ASN A 147 -2.31 -10.10 -21.21
C ASN A 147 -2.86 -9.37 -19.98
N LYS A 148 -3.50 -8.22 -20.18
CA LYS A 148 -4.09 -7.35 -19.17
C LYS A 148 -5.58 -7.53 -19.05
N ILE A 149 -6.25 -8.07 -20.06
CA ILE A 149 -7.69 -8.33 -20.00
C ILE A 149 -8.03 -9.24 -18.81
N TRP A 150 -9.04 -8.83 -18.05
CA TRP A 150 -9.65 -9.61 -16.99
C TRP A 150 -10.43 -10.77 -17.60
N VAL A 151 -10.43 -11.90 -16.91
CA VAL A 151 -11.11 -13.12 -17.35
C VAL A 151 -12.13 -13.49 -16.28
N ASN A 152 -13.39 -13.64 -16.67
CA ASN A 152 -14.37 -14.36 -15.89
C ASN A 152 -14.02 -15.85 -15.96
N GLU A 153 -13.33 -16.34 -14.93
CA GLU A 153 -12.84 -17.73 -14.89
C GLU A 153 -13.98 -18.75 -14.90
N SER A 154 -15.18 -18.38 -14.44
CA SER A 154 -16.36 -19.26 -14.48
C SER A 154 -16.78 -19.52 -15.91
N GLU A 155 -16.98 -18.46 -16.71
CA GLU A 155 -17.36 -18.57 -18.13
C GLU A 155 -16.21 -19.13 -18.98
N TYR A 156 -14.96 -18.72 -18.72
CA TYR A 156 -13.81 -19.20 -19.50
C TYR A 156 -13.62 -20.72 -19.43
N ASN A 157 -13.93 -21.31 -18.27
CA ASN A 157 -13.89 -22.76 -18.05
C ASN A 157 -15.28 -23.40 -18.16
N GLY A 158 -16.27 -22.63 -18.57
CA GLY A 158 -17.69 -22.96 -18.62
C GLY A 158 -18.12 -23.68 -19.90
N THR A 159 -19.42 -23.69 -20.13
CA THR A 159 -20.06 -24.32 -21.29
C THR A 159 -20.54 -23.25 -22.26
N GLU A 160 -20.03 -23.28 -23.50
CA GLU A 160 -20.46 -22.34 -24.55
C GLU A 160 -21.99 -22.21 -24.65
N GLY A 161 -22.49 -20.99 -24.55
CA GLY A 161 -23.92 -20.65 -24.60
C GLY A 161 -24.65 -20.80 -23.27
N VAL A 162 -23.94 -20.96 -22.16
CA VAL A 162 -24.48 -21.04 -20.79
C VAL A 162 -23.95 -19.87 -19.96
N ASP A 163 -24.76 -19.40 -19.02
CA ASP A 163 -24.36 -18.46 -17.97
C ASP A 163 -23.95 -19.30 -16.74
N ASP A 164 -22.65 -19.66 -16.69
CA ASP A 164 -22.09 -20.62 -15.74
C ASP A 164 -21.94 -20.04 -14.32
N ASP A 165 -21.76 -18.73 -14.18
CA ASP A 165 -21.77 -18.04 -12.88
C ASP A 165 -23.16 -17.53 -12.45
N SER A 166 -24.16 -17.67 -13.31
CA SER A 166 -25.55 -17.24 -13.09
C SER A 166 -25.66 -15.73 -12.79
N ASN A 167 -24.78 -14.92 -13.39
CA ASN A 167 -24.77 -13.47 -13.22
C ASN A 167 -25.75 -12.74 -14.17
N GLY A 168 -26.38 -13.46 -15.09
CA GLY A 168 -27.33 -12.96 -16.09
C GLY A 168 -26.73 -12.70 -17.47
N PHE A 169 -25.44 -12.98 -17.68
CA PHE A 169 -24.67 -12.65 -18.87
C PHE A 169 -23.95 -13.89 -19.42
N VAL A 170 -24.56 -14.52 -20.42
CA VAL A 170 -24.05 -15.75 -21.06
C VAL A 170 -22.68 -15.52 -21.70
N ASP A 171 -21.67 -16.31 -21.35
CA ASP A 171 -20.32 -16.29 -21.92
C ASP A 171 -19.60 -14.93 -21.80
N ASP A 172 -19.79 -14.17 -20.71
CA ASP A 172 -19.17 -12.85 -20.47
C ASP A 172 -17.67 -12.90 -20.07
N ILE A 173 -16.91 -13.75 -20.78
CA ILE A 173 -15.52 -14.16 -20.48
C ILE A 173 -14.57 -12.98 -20.23
N TYR A 174 -14.69 -11.87 -20.97
CA TYR A 174 -13.79 -10.72 -20.88
C TYR A 174 -14.49 -9.44 -20.38
N GLY A 175 -15.74 -9.58 -19.96
CA GLY A 175 -16.69 -8.51 -19.74
C GLY A 175 -17.89 -8.59 -20.69
N TRP A 176 -18.71 -7.54 -20.72
CA TRP A 176 -20.00 -7.52 -21.40
C TRP A 176 -20.21 -6.29 -22.27
N ASP A 177 -20.97 -6.44 -23.38
CA ASP A 177 -21.44 -5.36 -24.23
C ASP A 177 -22.92 -5.06 -23.96
N PHE A 178 -23.18 -4.01 -23.19
CA PHE A 178 -24.54 -3.49 -22.96
C PHE A 178 -25.08 -2.71 -24.16
N GLY A 179 -24.20 -2.11 -24.97
CA GLY A 179 -24.62 -1.29 -26.11
C GLY A 179 -25.25 -2.14 -27.23
N ASP A 180 -24.66 -3.31 -27.51
CA ASP A 180 -25.19 -4.26 -28.48
C ASP A 180 -25.86 -5.49 -27.82
N SER A 181 -25.83 -5.59 -26.49
CA SER A 181 -26.45 -6.65 -25.68
C SER A 181 -25.91 -8.04 -26.00
N ASP A 182 -24.59 -8.18 -26.06
CA ASP A 182 -23.89 -9.44 -26.33
C ASP A 182 -22.60 -9.59 -25.50
N ASN A 183 -21.93 -10.74 -25.66
CA ASN A 183 -20.71 -11.11 -24.94
C ASN A 183 -19.42 -10.58 -25.57
N ASN A 184 -19.50 -9.61 -26.48
CA ASN A 184 -18.35 -9.10 -27.21
C ASN A 184 -18.06 -7.63 -26.89
N PRO A 185 -17.36 -7.33 -25.77
CA PRO A 185 -17.02 -5.96 -25.38
C PRO A 185 -15.86 -5.35 -26.21
N SER A 186 -15.63 -5.84 -27.43
CA SER A 186 -14.55 -5.36 -28.30
C SER A 186 -14.80 -3.92 -28.78
N ASP A 187 -13.74 -3.13 -28.79
CA ASP A 187 -13.82 -1.72 -29.16
C ASP A 187 -13.85 -1.49 -30.69
N SER A 188 -14.93 -0.88 -31.18
CA SER A 188 -15.07 -0.46 -32.58
C SER A 188 -14.75 1.04 -32.79
N ASP A 189 -14.80 1.83 -31.72
CA ASP A 189 -14.58 3.28 -31.74
C ASP A 189 -13.11 3.64 -31.52
N GLY A 190 -12.48 3.03 -30.52
CA GLY A 190 -11.08 3.23 -30.14
C GLY A 190 -10.89 4.03 -28.86
N HIS A 191 -11.91 4.73 -28.36
CA HIS A 191 -11.82 5.54 -27.14
C HIS A 191 -11.54 4.68 -25.89
N GLY A 192 -12.31 3.62 -25.65
CA GLY A 192 -12.09 2.74 -24.49
C GLY A 192 -10.74 2.02 -24.54
N THR A 193 -10.22 1.72 -25.74
CA THR A 193 -8.85 1.21 -25.92
C THR A 193 -7.79 2.24 -25.51
N LEU A 194 -7.96 3.54 -25.83
CA LEU A 194 -7.05 4.61 -25.36
C LEU A 194 -7.04 4.70 -23.83
N VAL A 195 -8.22 4.69 -23.23
CA VAL A 195 -8.41 4.80 -21.78
C VAL A 195 -7.76 3.62 -21.06
N SER A 196 -7.96 2.40 -21.59
CA SER A 196 -7.39 1.16 -21.04
C SER A 196 -5.86 1.18 -21.01
N GLY A 197 -5.23 1.64 -22.10
CA GLY A 197 -3.77 1.73 -22.19
C GLY A 197 -3.17 2.67 -21.14
N VAL A 198 -3.80 3.81 -20.89
CA VAL A 198 -3.36 4.74 -19.84
C VAL A 198 -3.45 4.09 -18.46
N ALA A 199 -4.56 3.43 -18.15
CA ALA A 199 -4.79 2.83 -16.85
C ALA A 199 -3.80 1.69 -16.55
N GLY A 200 -3.59 0.78 -17.51
CA GLY A 200 -2.88 -0.47 -17.24
C GLY A 200 -2.38 -1.25 -18.46
N ALA A 201 -1.83 -0.58 -19.48
CA ALA A 201 -1.07 -1.29 -20.53
C ALA A 201 0.03 -2.20 -19.95
N GLU A 202 0.27 -3.32 -20.62
CA GLU A 202 1.34 -4.24 -20.26
C GLU A 202 2.67 -3.51 -20.33
N THR A 203 3.36 -3.46 -19.20
CA THR A 203 4.55 -2.63 -19.05
C THR A 203 5.79 -3.50 -18.93
N ASN A 204 6.89 -3.03 -19.48
CA ASN A 204 8.19 -3.66 -19.52
C ASN A 204 8.23 -4.92 -20.43
N ASN A 205 7.49 -4.88 -21.54
CA ASN A 205 7.37 -5.97 -22.51
C ASN A 205 8.16 -5.75 -23.83
N ASN A 206 8.97 -4.67 -23.91
CA ASN A 206 9.74 -4.21 -25.09
C ASN A 206 8.91 -3.72 -26.30
N GLN A 207 7.60 -3.55 -26.15
CA GLN A 207 6.71 -3.04 -27.20
C GLN A 207 5.87 -1.90 -26.62
N GLY A 208 5.07 -1.24 -27.46
CA GLY A 208 4.00 -0.37 -26.99
C GLY A 208 4.35 0.69 -25.94
N ILE A 209 3.49 0.82 -24.94
CA ILE A 209 3.51 1.88 -23.92
C ILE A 209 3.48 1.28 -22.51
N ALA A 210 3.75 2.11 -21.50
CA ALA A 210 3.56 1.72 -20.11
C ALA A 210 2.19 2.20 -19.59
N GLY A 211 1.48 1.33 -18.87
CA GLY A 211 0.31 1.68 -18.07
C GLY A 211 0.72 2.32 -16.75
N VAL A 212 -0.21 3.00 -16.09
CA VAL A 212 0.03 3.51 -14.73
C VAL A 212 0.23 2.36 -13.75
N ASP A 213 -0.68 1.38 -13.74
CA ASP A 213 -0.54 0.14 -12.97
C ASP A 213 -0.05 -0.99 -13.90
N TRP A 214 1.15 -1.54 -13.65
CA TRP A 214 1.75 -2.54 -14.55
C TRP A 214 1.07 -3.89 -14.44
N GLN A 215 0.39 -4.17 -13.31
CA GLN A 215 -0.08 -5.52 -12.97
C GLN A 215 -1.60 -5.63 -12.96
N ALA A 216 -2.35 -4.53 -12.81
CA ALA A 216 -3.81 -4.52 -12.83
C ALA A 216 -4.42 -5.26 -14.03
N LYS A 217 -5.59 -5.85 -13.83
CA LYS A 217 -6.42 -6.44 -14.88
C LYS A 217 -7.49 -5.46 -15.35
N ILE A 218 -7.79 -5.47 -16.64
CA ILE A 218 -8.75 -4.58 -17.30
C ILE A 218 -10.01 -5.36 -17.63
N MET A 219 -11.12 -5.02 -16.98
CA MET A 219 -12.44 -5.55 -17.32
C MET A 219 -13.08 -4.64 -18.37
N ALA A 220 -13.41 -5.20 -19.53
CA ALA A 220 -13.97 -4.45 -20.65
C ALA A 220 -15.50 -4.39 -20.52
N VAL A 221 -16.05 -3.19 -20.25
CA VAL A 221 -17.50 -3.01 -20.14
C VAL A 221 -17.93 -2.01 -21.20
N LYS A 222 -18.56 -2.51 -22.25
CA LYS A 222 -18.96 -1.70 -23.39
C LYS A 222 -20.40 -1.20 -23.19
N VAL A 223 -20.59 0.12 -23.26
CA VAL A 223 -21.91 0.76 -23.09
C VAL A 223 -22.30 1.66 -24.26
N TRP A 224 -21.42 1.78 -25.26
CA TRP A 224 -21.73 2.38 -26.55
C TRP A 224 -22.07 1.31 -27.57
N LYS A 225 -23.25 1.42 -28.14
CA LYS A 225 -23.66 0.64 -29.30
C LYS A 225 -22.83 0.99 -30.53
N ASN A 226 -22.53 -0.01 -31.35
CA ASN A 226 -21.74 0.16 -32.57
C ASN A 226 -22.35 1.19 -33.53
N GLY A 227 -21.55 2.19 -33.91
CA GLY A 227 -21.95 3.25 -34.86
C GLY A 227 -22.77 4.38 -34.24
N GLU A 228 -23.02 4.36 -32.93
CA GLU A 228 -23.68 5.45 -32.21
C GLU A 228 -22.65 6.38 -31.54
N ASN A 229 -23.00 7.67 -31.43
CA ASN A 229 -22.12 8.67 -30.80
C ASN A 229 -22.44 8.87 -29.31
N GLU A 230 -23.55 8.33 -28.83
CA GLU A 230 -24.08 8.51 -27.48
C GLU A 230 -24.43 7.14 -26.90
N ALA A 231 -24.25 6.97 -25.59
CA ALA A 231 -24.69 5.78 -24.86
C ALA A 231 -26.03 6.02 -24.18
N SER A 232 -26.84 4.97 -24.05
CA SER A 232 -28.03 5.02 -23.21
C SER A 232 -27.65 5.17 -21.72
N PRO A 233 -28.32 6.02 -20.94
CA PRO A 233 -28.13 6.08 -19.50
C PRO A 233 -28.40 4.75 -18.79
N THR A 234 -29.27 3.90 -19.33
CA THR A 234 -29.54 2.56 -18.77
C THR A 234 -28.35 1.63 -18.95
N ASP A 235 -27.73 1.64 -20.13
CA ASP A 235 -26.62 0.74 -20.47
C ASP A 235 -25.37 1.16 -19.69
N ALA A 236 -25.15 2.47 -19.57
CA ALA A 236 -24.11 3.02 -18.71
C ALA A 236 -24.31 2.66 -17.23
N ALA A 237 -25.54 2.71 -16.72
CA ALA A 237 -25.86 2.32 -15.34
C ALA A 237 -25.65 0.82 -15.10
N LEU A 238 -26.13 -0.03 -16.02
CA LEU A 238 -25.94 -1.47 -15.96
C LEU A 238 -24.46 -1.85 -16.03
N GLY A 239 -23.68 -1.18 -16.88
CA GLY A 239 -22.23 -1.39 -16.95
C GLY A 239 -21.51 -1.08 -15.64
N VAL A 240 -21.91 -0.03 -14.93
CA VAL A 240 -21.37 0.29 -13.59
C VAL A 240 -21.75 -0.78 -12.56
N GLN A 241 -23.00 -1.26 -12.57
CA GLN A 241 -23.45 -2.32 -11.67
C GLN A 241 -22.72 -3.65 -11.93
N TYR A 242 -22.66 -4.06 -13.20
CA TYR A 242 -21.93 -5.23 -13.67
C TYR A 242 -20.48 -5.23 -13.21
N ALA A 243 -19.78 -4.10 -13.41
CA ALA A 243 -18.40 -3.97 -12.97
C ALA A 243 -18.25 -4.17 -11.46
N ALA A 244 -19.15 -3.60 -10.66
CA ALA A 244 -19.13 -3.74 -9.21
C ALA A 244 -19.41 -5.18 -8.77
N ASP A 245 -20.37 -5.86 -9.40
CA ASP A 245 -20.74 -7.23 -9.07
C ASP A 245 -19.69 -8.25 -9.48
N ASN A 246 -18.98 -8.00 -10.57
CA ASN A 246 -17.83 -8.80 -11.02
C ASN A 246 -16.50 -8.42 -10.35
N GLY A 247 -16.56 -7.69 -9.23
CA GLY A 247 -15.42 -7.51 -8.34
C GLY A 247 -14.42 -6.42 -8.74
N ALA A 248 -14.80 -5.51 -9.64
CA ALA A 248 -13.97 -4.35 -9.96
C ALA A 248 -13.65 -3.54 -8.70
N LYS A 249 -12.36 -3.28 -8.47
CA LYS A 249 -11.91 -2.40 -7.38
C LYS A 249 -12.03 -0.94 -7.78
N VAL A 250 -11.79 -0.65 -9.05
CA VAL A 250 -11.86 0.69 -9.62
C VAL A 250 -12.76 0.66 -10.84
N ILE A 251 -13.68 1.62 -10.94
CA ILE A 251 -14.55 1.79 -12.11
C ILE A 251 -14.22 3.15 -12.73
N ASN A 252 -13.68 3.12 -13.94
CA ASN A 252 -13.35 4.29 -14.72
C ASN A 252 -14.50 4.65 -15.66
N MET A 253 -15.03 5.86 -15.52
CA MET A 253 -16.11 6.40 -16.33
C MET A 253 -15.60 7.64 -17.08
N SER A 254 -14.96 7.40 -18.23
CA SER A 254 -14.36 8.44 -19.07
C SER A 254 -15.40 9.14 -19.97
N TRP A 255 -16.62 9.28 -19.47
CA TRP A 255 -17.79 9.84 -20.14
C TRP A 255 -18.63 10.66 -19.17
N GLY A 256 -19.61 11.40 -19.69
CA GLY A 256 -20.58 12.08 -18.86
C GLY A 256 -21.49 13.02 -19.63
N SER A 257 -22.45 13.61 -18.91
CA SER A 257 -23.35 14.63 -19.43
C SER A 257 -23.72 15.64 -18.35
N PHE A 258 -24.33 16.78 -18.71
CA PHE A 258 -24.84 17.74 -17.74
C PHE A 258 -26.11 17.27 -16.99
N THR A 259 -26.73 16.18 -17.44
CA THR A 259 -28.00 15.69 -16.90
C THR A 259 -27.77 14.73 -15.73
N ASP A 260 -28.47 14.98 -14.62
CA ASP A 260 -28.51 14.09 -13.46
C ASP A 260 -29.58 13.02 -13.68
N TRP A 261 -29.18 11.87 -14.22
CA TRP A 261 -30.05 10.73 -14.39
C TRP A 261 -30.13 9.92 -13.10
N SER A 262 -31.34 9.71 -12.56
CA SER A 262 -31.55 8.89 -11.36
C SER A 262 -30.98 7.49 -11.51
N VAL A 263 -31.12 6.86 -12.67
CA VAL A 263 -30.58 5.51 -12.93
C VAL A 263 -29.05 5.43 -12.82
N ILE A 264 -28.34 6.47 -13.27
CA ILE A 264 -26.88 6.56 -13.11
C ILE A 264 -26.53 6.77 -11.64
N ARG A 265 -27.26 7.65 -10.94
CA ARG A 265 -27.04 7.90 -9.50
C ARG A 265 -27.21 6.63 -8.67
N ASP A 266 -28.26 5.86 -8.93
CA ASP A 266 -28.55 4.62 -8.23
C ASP A 266 -27.42 3.59 -8.46
N ALA A 267 -26.91 3.49 -9.70
CA ALA A 267 -25.77 2.63 -10.02
C ALA A 267 -24.47 3.09 -9.32
N ILE A 268 -24.20 4.40 -9.27
CA ILE A 268 -23.06 4.99 -8.56
C ILE A 268 -23.14 4.71 -7.06
N GLU A 269 -24.31 4.90 -6.45
CA GLU A 269 -24.54 4.61 -5.03
C GLU A 269 -24.38 3.12 -4.73
N TYR A 270 -24.89 2.25 -5.61
CA TYR A 270 -24.73 0.80 -5.51
C TYR A 270 -23.26 0.38 -5.57
N ALA A 271 -22.52 0.79 -6.60
CA ALA A 271 -21.11 0.44 -6.76
C ALA A 271 -20.26 0.98 -5.60
N TYR A 272 -20.55 2.21 -5.13
CA TYR A 272 -19.90 2.75 -3.94
C TYR A 272 -20.20 1.91 -2.69
N SER A 273 -21.43 1.42 -2.51
CA SER A 273 -21.80 0.55 -1.39
C SER A 273 -21.10 -0.82 -1.42
N LYS A 274 -20.73 -1.31 -2.61
CA LYS A 274 -19.91 -2.52 -2.82
C LYS A 274 -18.41 -2.27 -2.56
N GLY A 275 -18.04 -1.04 -2.22
CA GLY A 275 -16.66 -0.65 -1.90
C GLY A 275 -15.82 -0.30 -3.13
N CYS A 276 -16.42 -0.17 -4.32
CA CYS A 276 -15.71 0.27 -5.52
C CYS A 276 -15.26 1.72 -5.37
N ILE A 277 -14.12 2.04 -5.97
CA ILE A 277 -13.65 3.42 -6.14
C ILE A 277 -14.05 3.89 -7.53
N LEU A 278 -14.78 4.99 -7.58
CA LEU A 278 -15.38 5.50 -8.81
C LEU A 278 -14.59 6.72 -9.30
N VAL A 279 -14.17 6.72 -10.57
CA VAL A 279 -13.38 7.80 -11.16
C VAL A 279 -14.08 8.28 -12.43
N GLY A 280 -14.33 9.60 -12.52
CA GLY A 280 -15.11 10.19 -13.60
C GLY A 280 -14.41 11.38 -14.27
N ALA A 281 -14.55 11.50 -15.58
CA ALA A 281 -14.08 12.67 -16.33
C ALA A 281 -15.00 13.88 -16.12
N THR A 282 -14.45 15.08 -15.87
CA THR A 282 -15.31 16.24 -15.57
C THR A 282 -16.00 16.86 -16.78
N GLY A 283 -15.53 16.56 -17.99
CA GLY A 283 -16.05 17.07 -19.27
C GLY A 283 -15.12 18.07 -19.95
N ASN A 284 -15.39 18.32 -21.24
CA ASN A 284 -14.46 18.99 -22.17
C ASN A 284 -15.01 20.29 -22.80
N ASP A 285 -16.03 20.92 -22.20
CA ASP A 285 -16.66 22.14 -22.76
C ASP A 285 -16.03 23.45 -22.28
N GLY A 286 -15.06 23.38 -21.36
CA GLY A 286 -14.46 24.55 -20.72
C GLY A 286 -15.38 25.31 -19.77
N SER A 287 -16.49 24.68 -19.34
CA SER A 287 -17.45 25.27 -18.40
C SER A 287 -16.76 25.67 -17.10
N LEU A 288 -17.10 26.86 -16.56
CA LEU A 288 -16.52 27.38 -15.32
C LEU A 288 -17.33 27.01 -14.07
N THR A 289 -18.56 26.51 -14.28
CA THR A 289 -19.55 26.35 -13.20
C THR A 289 -20.23 24.98 -13.20
N GLN A 290 -20.06 24.18 -14.26
CA GLN A 290 -20.71 22.89 -14.41
C GLN A 290 -19.70 21.79 -14.74
N VAL A 291 -19.86 20.65 -14.06
CA VAL A 291 -19.13 19.39 -14.25
C VAL A 291 -20.17 18.34 -14.68
N TYR A 292 -19.76 17.40 -15.52
CA TYR A 292 -20.60 16.28 -15.92
C TYR A 292 -20.95 15.34 -14.76
N TYR A 293 -22.12 14.73 -14.83
CA TYR A 293 -22.38 13.47 -14.15
C TYR A 293 -21.82 12.31 -14.99
N PRO A 294 -21.19 11.30 -14.38
CA PRO A 294 -21.20 11.00 -12.94
C PRO A 294 -20.11 11.70 -12.11
N ALA A 295 -19.11 12.36 -12.73
CA ALA A 295 -18.00 13.00 -12.02
C ALA A 295 -18.43 14.01 -10.93
N LYS A 296 -19.61 14.61 -11.07
CA LYS A 296 -20.18 15.55 -10.11
C LYS A 296 -20.75 14.90 -8.84
N TYR A 297 -21.02 13.59 -8.82
CA TYR A 297 -21.49 12.92 -7.61
C TYR A 297 -20.38 12.83 -6.56
N SER A 298 -20.73 13.01 -5.29
CA SER A 298 -19.76 13.06 -4.19
C SER A 298 -18.97 11.76 -3.97
N GLN A 299 -19.52 10.64 -4.44
CA GLN A 299 -18.96 9.29 -4.41
C GLN A 299 -17.92 9.06 -5.52
N VAL A 300 -17.84 9.96 -6.50
CA VAL A 300 -16.96 9.86 -7.65
C VAL A 300 -15.79 10.83 -7.48
N ILE A 301 -14.59 10.37 -7.84
CA ILE A 301 -13.42 11.22 -7.96
C ILE A 301 -13.48 11.89 -9.33
N GLY A 302 -13.86 13.16 -9.37
CA GLY A 302 -13.94 13.92 -10.62
C GLY A 302 -12.58 14.48 -11.05
N VAL A 303 -12.15 14.11 -12.25
CA VAL A 303 -10.79 14.36 -12.76
C VAL A 303 -10.79 15.33 -13.95
N GLY A 304 -10.12 16.47 -13.77
CA GLY A 304 -9.81 17.44 -14.83
C GLY A 304 -8.48 17.14 -15.54
N ALA A 305 -8.19 17.85 -16.63
CA ALA A 305 -7.00 17.63 -17.45
C ALA A 305 -5.96 18.74 -17.28
N ILE A 306 -4.68 18.36 -17.15
CA ILE A 306 -3.53 19.26 -17.31
C ILE A 306 -2.74 18.95 -18.58
N ASN A 307 -2.02 19.95 -19.06
CA ASN A 307 -0.99 19.79 -20.08
C ASN A 307 0.42 19.59 -19.50
N SER A 308 1.41 19.41 -20.38
CA SER A 308 2.81 19.15 -20.01
C SER A 308 3.46 20.28 -19.19
N SER A 309 2.90 21.49 -19.23
CA SER A 309 3.32 22.65 -18.44
C SER A 309 2.64 22.74 -17.06
N SER A 310 1.90 21.70 -16.64
CA SER A 310 1.10 21.68 -15.40
C SER A 310 -0.02 22.73 -15.34
N ASN A 311 -0.44 23.25 -16.49
CA ASN A 311 -1.58 24.15 -16.57
C ASN A 311 -2.85 23.33 -16.79
N LEU A 312 -3.92 23.71 -16.09
CA LEU A 312 -5.26 23.19 -16.38
C LEU A 312 -5.63 23.54 -17.84
N THR A 313 -6.15 22.56 -18.57
CA THR A 313 -6.51 22.76 -19.97
C THR A 313 -7.76 23.65 -20.08
N SER A 314 -7.86 24.43 -21.16
CA SER A 314 -8.98 25.35 -21.38
C SER A 314 -10.33 24.64 -21.49
N TYR A 315 -10.32 23.40 -21.98
CA TYR A 315 -11.51 22.57 -22.15
C TYR A 315 -11.98 21.90 -20.85
N THR A 316 -11.19 21.88 -19.77
CA THR A 316 -11.63 21.24 -18.53
C THR A 316 -12.85 21.95 -17.94
N ASN A 317 -13.94 21.21 -17.80
CA ASN A 317 -15.12 21.63 -17.05
C ASN A 317 -14.79 21.74 -15.54
N ARG A 318 -15.28 22.82 -14.92
CA ARG A 318 -14.95 23.26 -13.56
C ARG A 318 -16.23 23.54 -12.76
N GLY A 319 -16.12 23.42 -11.45
CA GLY A 319 -17.21 23.61 -10.50
C GLY A 319 -17.20 22.54 -9.42
N THR A 320 -18.27 22.48 -8.63
CA THR A 320 -18.48 21.39 -7.67
C THR A 320 -18.45 20.04 -8.41
N GLY A 321 -17.59 19.12 -7.96
CA GLY A 321 -17.31 17.85 -8.61
C GLY A 321 -15.93 17.75 -9.24
N LEU A 322 -15.24 18.86 -9.51
CA LEU A 322 -13.82 18.81 -9.89
C LEU A 322 -12.95 18.66 -8.64
N ASP A 323 -12.38 17.49 -8.43
CA ASP A 323 -11.62 17.16 -7.22
C ASP A 323 -10.12 17.34 -7.39
N LEU A 324 -9.58 16.85 -8.50
CA LEU A 324 -8.17 16.97 -8.86
C LEU A 324 -8.02 16.95 -10.38
N ALA A 325 -6.79 17.15 -10.85
CA ALA A 325 -6.44 16.99 -12.25
C ALA A 325 -5.41 15.89 -12.48
N ALA A 326 -5.27 15.45 -13.72
CA ALA A 326 -4.22 14.53 -14.15
C ALA A 326 -3.82 14.84 -15.61
N PRO A 327 -2.69 14.31 -16.11
CA PRO A 327 -2.31 14.49 -17.51
C PRO A 327 -3.44 14.09 -18.45
N GLY A 328 -3.91 15.03 -19.28
CA GLY A 328 -5.03 14.77 -20.20
C GLY A 328 -4.86 15.40 -21.58
N ASP A 329 -3.77 16.13 -21.83
CA ASP A 329 -3.50 16.77 -23.11
C ASP A 329 -2.36 16.10 -23.87
N SER A 330 -2.59 15.74 -25.13
CA SER A 330 -1.63 15.04 -25.99
C SER A 330 -1.05 13.80 -25.31
N ILE A 331 -1.93 12.90 -24.88
CA ILE A 331 -1.59 11.64 -24.22
C ILE A 331 -1.44 10.55 -25.27
N TYR A 332 -0.27 9.92 -25.31
CA TYR A 332 0.03 8.78 -26.18
C TYR A 332 -0.41 7.47 -25.54
N SER A 333 -1.30 6.73 -26.19
CA SER A 333 -1.85 5.47 -25.68
C SER A 333 -2.20 4.47 -26.78
N THR A 334 -2.58 3.25 -26.40
CA THR A 334 -3.07 2.19 -27.28
C THR A 334 -4.31 2.63 -28.05
N TYR A 335 -4.46 2.20 -29.29
CA TYR A 335 -5.59 2.57 -30.15
C TYR A 335 -6.02 1.40 -31.03
N LYS A 336 -7.25 1.48 -31.56
CA LYS A 336 -7.82 0.41 -32.37
C LYS A 336 -6.94 0.03 -33.57
N GLY A 337 -7.08 -1.23 -34.00
CA GLY A 337 -6.25 -1.80 -35.06
C GLY A 337 -4.84 -2.16 -34.60
N SER A 338 -4.63 -2.38 -33.30
CA SER A 338 -3.32 -2.66 -32.70
C SER A 338 -2.30 -1.53 -32.96
N THR A 339 -2.77 -0.29 -32.87
CA THR A 339 -1.97 0.91 -33.12
C THR A 339 -1.84 1.76 -31.84
N TYR A 340 -1.21 2.93 -31.96
CA TYR A 340 -1.07 3.88 -30.86
C TYR A 340 -1.33 5.28 -31.38
N ALA A 341 -1.99 6.12 -30.60
CA ALA A 341 -2.38 7.46 -31.00
C ALA A 341 -2.23 8.48 -29.87
N TYR A 342 -2.12 9.76 -30.25
CA TYR A 342 -2.24 10.88 -29.33
C TYR A 342 -3.70 11.33 -29.25
N ALA A 343 -4.21 11.51 -28.04
CA ALA A 343 -5.53 12.07 -27.79
C ALA A 343 -5.50 13.10 -26.64
N SER A 344 -6.50 13.97 -26.59
CA SER A 344 -6.68 14.96 -25.53
C SER A 344 -8.10 14.89 -24.97
N GLY A 345 -8.23 15.01 -23.65
CA GLY A 345 -9.51 15.04 -22.96
C GLY A 345 -9.38 14.73 -21.47
N THR A 346 -10.37 15.17 -20.69
CA THR A 346 -10.55 14.70 -19.30
C THR A 346 -10.78 13.19 -19.22
N SER A 347 -11.28 12.58 -20.31
CA SER A 347 -11.37 11.13 -20.49
C SER A 347 -10.02 10.41 -20.48
N LEU A 348 -8.93 11.09 -20.84
CA LEU A 348 -7.56 10.55 -20.75
C LEU A 348 -6.90 10.89 -19.41
N ALA A 349 -7.41 11.86 -18.68
CA ALA A 349 -6.94 12.21 -17.33
C ALA A 349 -7.48 11.24 -16.27
N ALA A 350 -8.77 10.88 -16.35
CA ALA A 350 -9.41 9.91 -15.46
C ALA A 350 -8.63 8.59 -15.31
N PRO A 351 -8.17 7.89 -16.37
CA PRO A 351 -7.46 6.62 -16.24
C PRO A 351 -6.10 6.73 -15.55
N PHE A 352 -5.44 7.90 -15.56
CA PHE A 352 -4.24 8.11 -14.73
C PHE A 352 -4.56 7.99 -13.23
N VAL A 353 -5.71 8.53 -12.82
CA VAL A 353 -6.18 8.43 -11.43
C VAL A 353 -6.69 7.02 -11.13
N SER A 354 -7.37 6.37 -12.07
CA SER A 354 -7.82 4.97 -11.92
C SER A 354 -6.64 4.02 -11.70
N GLY A 355 -5.57 4.12 -12.50
CA GLY A 355 -4.35 3.36 -12.28
C GLY A 355 -3.63 3.73 -10.99
N ALA A 356 -3.63 5.01 -10.59
CA ALA A 356 -3.05 5.44 -9.32
C ALA A 356 -3.78 4.85 -8.10
N VAL A 357 -5.11 4.77 -8.16
CA VAL A 357 -5.94 4.11 -7.15
C VAL A 357 -5.61 2.61 -7.11
N SER A 358 -5.53 1.93 -8.25
CA SER A 358 -5.17 0.51 -8.30
C SER A 358 -3.80 0.24 -7.68
N LEU A 359 -2.80 1.08 -7.97
CA LEU A 359 -1.49 0.98 -7.34
C LEU A 359 -1.56 1.18 -5.83
N LEU A 360 -2.35 2.15 -5.36
CA LEU A 360 -2.56 2.39 -3.93
C LEU A 360 -3.18 1.17 -3.26
N LEU A 361 -4.20 0.56 -3.86
CA LEU A 361 -4.86 -0.63 -3.32
C LEU A 361 -3.96 -1.88 -3.36
N SER A 362 -2.96 -1.92 -4.26
CA SER A 362 -1.93 -2.97 -4.23
C SER A 362 -1.02 -2.85 -3.02
N ASP A 363 -0.76 -1.61 -2.56
CA ASP A 363 0.10 -1.33 -1.42
C ASP A 363 -0.67 -1.31 -0.08
N GLU A 364 -1.93 -0.90 -0.09
CA GLU A 364 -2.85 -0.79 1.05
C GLU A 364 -4.25 -1.37 0.72
N PRO A 365 -4.39 -2.71 0.61
CA PRO A 365 -5.60 -3.36 0.08
C PRO A 365 -6.86 -3.22 0.96
N ASN A 366 -6.70 -2.81 2.22
CA ASN A 366 -7.79 -2.70 3.20
C ASN A 366 -8.35 -1.28 3.33
N LEU A 367 -7.91 -0.33 2.50
CA LEU A 367 -8.48 1.02 2.51
C LEU A 367 -9.93 1.00 2.05
N THR A 368 -10.78 1.74 2.76
CA THR A 368 -12.14 1.99 2.27
C THR A 368 -12.12 2.97 1.10
N ASN A 369 -13.15 2.95 0.27
CA ASN A 369 -13.31 3.92 -0.81
C ASN A 369 -13.22 5.38 -0.33
N ALA A 370 -13.84 5.74 0.81
CA ALA A 370 -13.73 7.07 1.41
C ALA A 370 -12.28 7.45 1.78
N GLN A 371 -11.49 6.51 2.32
CA GLN A 371 -10.09 6.74 2.67
C GLN A 371 -9.22 6.89 1.42
N VAL A 372 -9.48 6.08 0.38
CA VAL A 372 -8.81 6.22 -0.92
C VAL A 372 -9.09 7.60 -1.53
N MET A 373 -10.35 8.00 -1.63
CA MET A 373 -10.74 9.32 -2.16
C MET A 373 -10.03 10.44 -1.41
N SER A 374 -10.03 10.37 -0.08
CA SER A 374 -9.34 11.31 0.80
C SER A 374 -7.83 11.40 0.50
N LYS A 375 -7.13 10.26 0.37
CA LYS A 375 -5.69 10.26 0.04
C LYS A 375 -5.42 10.81 -1.35
N ILE A 376 -6.18 10.38 -2.36
CA ILE A 376 -5.98 10.76 -3.76
C ILE A 376 -6.19 12.26 -3.97
N LYS A 377 -7.22 12.86 -3.35
CA LYS A 377 -7.54 14.28 -3.49
C LYS A 377 -6.52 15.20 -2.81
N GLU A 378 -5.86 14.74 -1.75
CA GLU A 378 -4.91 15.59 -0.99
C GLU A 378 -3.44 15.39 -1.33
N LEU A 379 -3.03 14.19 -1.75
CA LEU A 379 -1.63 13.88 -2.05
C LEU A 379 -1.27 14.28 -3.48
N THR A 380 -1.49 15.55 -3.77
CA THR A 380 -1.35 16.16 -5.09
C THR A 380 -0.16 17.13 -5.15
N ASN A 381 0.18 17.53 -6.37
CA ASN A 381 1.03 18.69 -6.63
C ASN A 381 0.14 19.86 -7.07
N SER A 382 0.55 21.11 -6.80
CA SER A 382 -0.24 22.27 -7.18
C SER A 382 -0.33 22.42 -8.70
N VAL A 383 -1.55 22.66 -9.20
CA VAL A 383 -1.79 23.17 -10.55
C VAL A 383 -1.51 24.67 -10.54
N SER A 384 -0.80 25.17 -11.55
CA SER A 384 -0.45 26.59 -11.65
C SER A 384 -1.70 27.47 -11.69
N ASN A 385 -1.75 28.52 -10.87
CA ASN A 385 -2.81 29.54 -10.84
C ASN A 385 -4.21 29.06 -10.41
N TYR A 386 -4.35 27.82 -9.93
CA TYR A 386 -5.61 27.29 -9.41
C TYR A 386 -5.42 26.74 -8.00
N ASN A 387 -6.44 26.88 -7.14
CA ASN A 387 -6.49 26.15 -5.87
C ASN A 387 -6.96 24.70 -6.13
N LEU A 388 -6.19 23.98 -6.95
CA LEU A 388 -6.44 22.62 -7.40
C LEU A 388 -5.12 21.85 -7.45
N GLY A 389 -5.17 20.58 -7.08
CA GLY A 389 -4.04 19.68 -7.20
C GLY A 389 -4.10 18.80 -8.44
N TYR A 390 -2.95 18.37 -8.97
CA TYR A 390 -2.87 17.24 -9.90
C TYR A 390 -2.19 16.03 -9.25
N ILE A 391 -2.57 14.84 -9.69
CA ILE A 391 -2.14 13.58 -9.08
C ILE A 391 -0.60 13.45 -9.02
N ASN A 392 -0.09 13.04 -7.86
CA ASN A 392 1.31 12.67 -7.67
C ASN A 392 1.38 11.24 -7.13
N LEU A 393 1.68 10.31 -8.02
CA LEU A 393 1.64 8.88 -7.73
C LEU A 393 2.66 8.46 -6.66
N PHE A 394 3.84 9.09 -6.69
CA PHE A 394 4.86 8.81 -5.68
C PHE A 394 4.43 9.28 -4.29
N LYS A 395 3.81 10.45 -4.19
CA LYS A 395 3.23 10.95 -2.95
C LYS A 395 2.16 10.00 -2.41
N VAL A 396 1.24 9.57 -3.26
CA VAL A 396 0.16 8.63 -2.92
C VAL A 396 0.69 7.33 -2.30
N LEU A 397 1.76 6.75 -2.86
CA LEU A 397 2.34 5.50 -2.34
C LEU A 397 3.34 5.68 -1.19
N LYS A 398 4.18 6.73 -1.23
CA LYS A 398 5.26 6.93 -0.25
C LYS A 398 4.76 7.54 1.06
N ILE A 399 3.76 8.42 1.02
CA ILE A 399 3.48 9.27 2.18
C ILE A 399 2.72 8.50 3.23
N ARG A 400 3.36 8.46 4.39
CA ARG A 400 2.87 7.84 5.60
C ARG A 400 3.08 8.75 6.80
N LEU A 401 3.47 10.01 6.60
CA LEU A 401 3.70 10.99 7.65
C LEU A 401 2.92 12.27 7.32
N VAL A 402 1.90 12.57 8.11
CA VAL A 402 0.97 13.68 7.82
C VAL A 402 0.75 14.54 9.06
N LYS A 403 0.50 15.84 8.87
CA LYS A 403 0.08 16.75 9.94
C LYS A 403 -1.05 17.64 9.46
N SER A 404 -1.83 18.18 10.39
CA SER A 404 -2.84 19.19 10.04
C SER A 404 -2.62 20.48 10.82
N GLY A 405 -2.30 21.57 10.13
CA GLY A 405 -2.00 22.87 10.76
C GLY A 405 -0.81 22.81 11.73
N SER A 406 -0.99 23.32 12.96
CA SER A 406 -0.01 23.28 14.06
C SER A 406 -0.07 21.99 14.90
N SER A 407 -0.85 21.00 14.47
CA SER A 407 -1.05 19.74 15.20
C SER A 407 0.20 18.86 15.22
N ALA A 408 0.19 17.86 16.11
CA ALA A 408 1.16 16.77 16.10
C ALA A 408 1.25 16.12 14.71
N THR A 409 2.41 15.53 14.39
CA THR A 409 2.57 14.74 13.18
C THR A 409 2.16 13.31 13.43
N TYR A 410 1.60 12.65 12.42
CA TYR A 410 1.05 11.31 12.52
C TYR A 410 1.68 10.39 11.49
N LEU A 411 2.03 9.18 11.91
CA LEU A 411 2.31 8.05 11.03
C LEU A 411 0.99 7.45 10.54
N ILE A 412 0.81 7.27 9.24
CA ILE A 412 -0.33 6.61 8.62
C ILE A 412 0.10 5.23 8.15
N ASP A 413 -0.57 4.18 8.61
CA ASP A 413 -0.34 2.80 8.17
C ASP A 413 -1.68 2.15 7.85
N GLY A 414 -1.99 2.00 6.56
CA GLY A 414 -3.31 1.60 6.11
C GLY A 414 -4.38 2.60 6.57
N ALA A 415 -5.38 2.06 7.28
CA ALA A 415 -6.48 2.82 7.88
C ALA A 415 -6.14 3.48 9.23
N ASN A 416 -4.94 3.26 9.77
CA ASN A 416 -4.55 3.69 11.11
C ASN A 416 -3.67 4.94 11.10
N LYS A 417 -3.83 5.81 12.10
CA LYS A 417 -2.91 6.91 12.41
C LYS A 417 -2.30 6.78 13.80
N PHE A 418 -1.03 7.13 13.91
CA PHE A 418 -0.29 7.15 15.17
C PHE A 418 0.35 8.51 15.36
N SER A 419 -0.02 9.25 16.41
CA SER A 419 0.63 10.53 16.70
C SER A 419 2.10 10.32 17.07
N LEU A 420 2.99 11.22 16.66
CA LEU A 420 4.40 11.14 16.98
C LEU A 420 4.68 12.02 18.19
N PHE A 421 5.15 11.41 19.27
CA PHE A 421 5.45 12.13 20.51
C PHE A 421 6.63 13.09 20.30
N ASN A 422 6.43 14.37 20.62
CA ASN A 422 7.45 15.43 20.56
C ASN A 422 8.10 15.61 19.17
N SER A 423 7.26 15.91 18.16
CA SER A 423 7.62 16.02 16.74
C SER A 423 8.92 16.79 16.48
N ASN A 424 9.14 17.94 17.14
CA ASN A 424 10.35 18.75 16.99
C ASN A 424 11.66 18.00 17.32
N THR A 425 11.63 17.08 18.30
CA THR A 425 12.78 16.21 18.61
C THR A 425 12.78 14.90 17.85
N PHE A 426 11.63 14.45 17.36
CA PHE A 426 11.50 13.26 16.52
C PHE A 426 12.24 13.44 15.18
N TRP A 427 12.11 14.62 14.53
CA TRP A 427 12.78 14.95 13.25
C TRP A 427 14.31 14.83 13.33
N GLN A 428 14.90 15.44 14.35
CA GLN A 428 16.36 15.48 14.53
C GLN A 428 16.93 14.14 15.01
N ARG A 429 16.15 13.34 15.76
CA ARG A 429 16.61 12.09 16.36
C ARG A 429 16.61 10.89 15.41
N PHE A 430 15.87 10.97 14.31
CA PHE A 430 15.66 9.86 13.36
C PHE A 430 15.98 10.24 11.91
N GLY A 431 16.66 11.38 11.67
CA GLY A 431 17.13 11.77 10.34
C GLY A 431 16.04 12.24 9.36
N PHE A 432 14.80 12.43 9.80
CA PHE A 432 13.71 12.87 8.93
C PHE A 432 13.80 14.37 8.62
N SER A 433 13.84 14.70 7.34
CA SER A 433 13.63 16.09 6.90
C SER A 433 12.17 16.50 7.10
N SER A 434 11.93 17.76 7.50
CA SER A 434 10.58 18.34 7.59
C SER A 434 9.83 18.33 6.25
N SER A 435 10.54 18.14 5.13
CA SER A 435 9.98 17.96 3.79
C SER A 435 9.27 16.62 3.56
N PHE A 436 9.39 15.66 4.48
CA PHE A 436 8.67 14.37 4.41
C PHE A 436 7.28 14.41 5.05
N VAL A 437 6.98 15.49 5.78
CA VAL A 437 5.71 15.65 6.49
C VAL A 437 4.77 16.48 5.63
N GLU A 438 3.68 15.87 5.22
CA GLU A 438 2.73 16.53 4.34
C GLU A 438 1.61 17.15 5.17
N ASN A 439 1.25 18.38 4.81
CA ASN A 439 0.13 19.06 5.43
C ASN A 439 -1.16 18.55 4.78
N VAL A 440 -1.96 17.84 5.55
CA VAL A 440 -3.28 17.34 5.18
C VAL A 440 -4.37 18.13 5.89
N SER A 441 -5.58 18.12 5.36
CA SER A 441 -6.72 18.74 6.06
C SER A 441 -7.04 17.97 7.35
N SER A 442 -7.71 18.63 8.30
CA SER A 442 -8.17 17.98 9.52
C SER A 442 -9.14 16.83 9.21
N SER A 443 -9.95 16.97 8.16
CA SER A 443 -10.88 15.92 7.71
C SER A 443 -10.17 14.65 7.26
N VAL A 444 -9.08 14.79 6.50
CA VAL A 444 -8.30 13.63 6.05
C VAL A 444 -7.52 13.02 7.19
N LEU A 445 -6.95 13.83 8.08
CA LEU A 445 -6.37 13.28 9.30
C LEU A 445 -7.42 12.51 10.13
N ASN A 446 -8.67 12.96 10.16
CA ASN A 446 -9.75 12.33 10.93
C ASN A 446 -10.38 11.10 10.28
N SER A 447 -10.12 10.84 8.99
CA SER A 447 -10.59 9.61 8.31
C SER A 447 -9.78 8.36 8.72
N PHE A 448 -8.62 8.55 9.37
CA PHE A 448 -7.80 7.48 9.91
C PHE A 448 -8.11 7.20 11.39
N THR A 449 -8.13 5.93 11.76
CA THR A 449 -8.36 5.46 13.13
C THR A 449 -7.16 5.77 14.01
N ASN A 450 -7.36 6.52 15.10
CA ASN A 450 -6.26 6.88 16.01
C ASN A 450 -5.85 5.70 16.89
N GLN A 451 -4.58 5.30 16.80
CA GLN A 451 -4.00 4.17 17.53
C GLN A 451 -3.05 4.61 18.67
N GLY A 452 -2.95 5.91 18.98
CA GLY A 452 -2.17 6.42 20.11
C GLY A 452 -0.91 7.21 19.70
N SER A 453 0.12 7.23 20.55
CA SER A 453 1.35 8.02 20.33
C SER A 453 2.62 7.18 20.26
N LEU A 454 3.29 7.13 19.12
CA LEU A 454 4.60 6.50 18.98
C LEU A 454 5.71 7.39 19.55
N THR A 455 6.63 6.80 20.30
CA THR A 455 7.78 7.45 20.94
C THR A 455 9.12 7.09 20.28
N GLY A 456 9.19 6.00 19.48
CA GLY A 456 10.33 5.74 18.59
C GLY A 456 10.47 4.30 18.08
N LEU A 457 11.53 4.04 17.30
CA LEU A 457 11.95 2.70 16.84
C LEU A 457 13.14 2.17 17.66
N TRP A 458 12.99 0.98 18.24
CA TRP A 458 13.93 0.40 19.20
C TRP A 458 14.25 -1.06 18.86
N LYS A 459 15.46 -1.52 19.20
CA LYS A 459 15.85 -2.93 19.15
C LYS A 459 16.72 -3.28 20.35
N THR A 460 16.71 -4.55 20.77
CA THR A 460 17.60 -4.99 21.86
C THR A 460 19.01 -5.26 21.35
N GLN A 461 20.00 -5.03 22.21
CA GLN A 461 21.40 -5.29 21.92
C GLN A 461 21.60 -6.80 21.62
N GLY A 462 21.93 -7.14 20.37
CA GLY A 462 22.11 -8.52 19.91
C GLY A 462 20.90 -9.14 19.18
N ASN A 463 19.75 -8.45 19.09
CA ASN A 463 18.58 -8.91 18.32
C ASN A 463 18.33 -7.97 17.11
N SER A 464 17.97 -8.55 15.95
CA SER A 464 17.60 -7.82 14.73
C SER A 464 16.12 -7.42 14.67
N GLN A 465 15.29 -7.92 15.59
CA GLN A 465 13.87 -7.57 15.69
C GLN A 465 13.74 -6.12 16.16
N VAL A 466 13.14 -5.29 15.30
CA VAL A 466 12.85 -3.89 15.60
C VAL A 466 11.45 -3.78 16.17
N TYR A 467 11.24 -2.81 17.04
CA TYR A 467 9.98 -2.52 17.68
C TYR A 467 9.64 -1.04 17.54
N PHE A 468 8.37 -0.74 17.27
CA PHE A 468 7.84 0.56 17.61
C PHE A 468 7.54 0.59 19.11
N ILE A 469 7.95 1.65 19.78
CA ILE A 469 7.73 1.89 21.22
C ILE A 469 6.81 3.09 21.34
N ASP A 470 5.82 3.00 22.23
CA ASP A 470 5.04 4.15 22.71
C ASP A 470 5.45 4.50 24.16
N LEU A 471 4.64 5.25 24.92
CA LEU A 471 4.97 5.58 26.32
C LEU A 471 4.77 4.40 27.30
N LYS A 472 4.16 3.29 26.86
CA LYS A 472 3.67 2.19 27.71
C LYS A 472 3.89 0.77 27.14
N SER A 473 4.15 0.60 25.85
CA SER A 473 4.09 -0.68 25.13
C SER A 473 5.11 -0.78 23.98
N ARG A 474 5.42 -2.01 23.55
CA ARG A 474 6.29 -2.31 22.40
C ARG A 474 5.65 -3.22 21.34
N TYR A 475 5.75 -2.85 20.06
CA TYR A 475 5.16 -3.55 18.91
C TYR A 475 6.25 -4.09 17.98
N SER A 476 6.27 -5.38 17.64
CA SER A 476 7.32 -5.95 16.77
C SER A 476 7.09 -5.58 15.29
N VAL A 477 8.11 -5.05 14.63
CA VAL A 477 8.12 -4.65 13.21
C VAL A 477 8.64 -5.77 12.31
N TRP A 478 8.00 -6.05 11.17
CA TRP A 478 8.50 -7.08 10.25
C TRP A 478 9.87 -6.67 9.68
N PRO A 479 10.94 -7.47 9.87
CA PRO A 479 12.22 -7.18 9.27
C PRO A 479 12.23 -7.68 7.81
N SER A 480 11.68 -6.90 6.89
CA SER A 480 11.81 -7.16 5.44
C SER A 480 12.43 -5.94 4.77
N ASN A 481 13.25 -6.17 3.74
CA ASN A 481 13.82 -5.08 2.95
C ASN A 481 12.72 -4.24 2.28
N ALA A 482 11.55 -4.84 2.01
CA ALA A 482 10.36 -4.14 1.55
C ALA A 482 9.83 -3.15 2.59
N PHE A 483 9.76 -3.50 3.88
CA PHE A 483 9.38 -2.57 4.95
C PHE A 483 10.40 -1.42 5.02
N TRP A 484 11.70 -1.71 5.20
CA TRP A 484 12.71 -0.65 5.33
C TRP A 484 12.78 0.28 4.12
N SER A 485 12.66 -0.27 2.90
CA SER A 485 12.64 0.50 1.64
C SER A 485 11.35 1.30 1.45
N ARG A 486 10.21 0.82 1.96
CA ARG A 486 8.92 1.50 1.90
C ARG A 486 8.88 2.74 2.79
N TRP A 487 9.65 2.74 3.87
CA TRP A 487 9.68 3.82 4.87
C TRP A 487 10.95 4.68 4.84
N ASP A 488 11.93 4.35 3.99
CA ASP A 488 13.23 5.04 3.87
C ASP A 488 14.03 5.06 5.19
N PHE A 489 13.82 4.06 6.05
CA PHE A 489 14.47 3.93 7.35
C PHE A 489 15.81 3.20 7.22
N HIS A 490 16.83 3.69 7.92
CA HIS A 490 18.16 3.11 8.02
C HIS A 490 18.42 2.49 9.40
N ASN A 491 19.41 1.60 9.48
CA ASN A 491 19.85 1.00 10.75
C ASN A 491 20.32 2.04 11.79
N SER A 492 20.72 3.24 11.35
CA SER A 492 21.05 4.39 12.18
C SER A 492 19.85 4.94 12.95
N ASP A 493 18.63 4.69 12.46
CA ASP A 493 17.39 5.29 12.95
C ASP A 493 16.74 4.39 14.02
N VAL A 494 17.31 3.22 14.30
CA VAL A 494 16.82 2.29 15.31
C VAL A 494 17.69 2.38 16.57
N ARG A 495 17.10 2.83 17.69
CA ARG A 495 17.81 2.88 18.97
C ARG A 495 18.09 1.47 19.46
N THR A 496 19.36 1.19 19.73
CA THR A 496 19.76 -0.05 20.39
C THR A 496 19.73 0.17 21.89
N VAL A 497 18.99 -0.66 22.60
CA VAL A 497 18.81 -0.58 24.06
C VAL A 497 19.11 -1.91 24.72
N SER A 498 19.37 -1.91 26.03
CA SER A 498 19.47 -3.15 26.81
C SER A 498 18.14 -3.90 26.81
N SER A 499 18.19 -5.22 26.99
CA SER A 499 17.02 -6.09 27.19
C SER A 499 16.12 -5.55 28.30
N ASP A 500 16.72 -5.14 29.40
CA ASP A 500 16.02 -4.71 30.62
C ASP A 500 15.22 -3.43 30.40
N LEU A 501 15.73 -2.51 29.57
CA LEU A 501 15.01 -1.28 29.21
C LEU A 501 13.82 -1.60 28.28
N MET A 502 13.95 -2.61 27.42
CA MET A 502 12.87 -3.06 26.55
C MET A 502 11.75 -3.71 27.36
N GLU A 503 12.09 -4.47 28.39
CA GLU A 503 11.18 -5.17 29.31
C GLU A 503 10.27 -4.26 30.13
N LEU A 504 10.65 -2.99 30.32
CA LEU A 504 9.78 -1.97 30.92
C LEU A 504 8.54 -1.64 30.08
N PHE A 505 8.58 -1.96 28.78
CA PHE A 505 7.46 -1.82 27.86
C PHE A 505 6.84 -3.20 27.65
N PRO A 506 5.65 -3.49 28.22
CA PRO A 506 4.92 -4.73 27.96
C PRO A 506 4.92 -5.11 26.47
N TYR A 507 5.35 -6.34 26.19
CA TYR A 507 5.29 -6.92 24.85
C TYR A 507 3.86 -7.29 24.53
N VAL A 508 3.28 -6.65 23.53
CA VAL A 508 1.87 -6.87 23.16
C VAL A 508 1.71 -8.01 22.15
N GLY A 509 2.75 -8.85 21.97
CA GLY A 509 2.68 -10.09 21.19
C GLY A 509 2.83 -9.93 19.67
N ARG A 510 2.70 -11.06 18.96
CA ARG A 510 2.51 -11.17 17.49
C ARG A 510 1.14 -11.81 17.25
N LEU A 511 0.33 -11.26 16.34
CA LEU A 511 -0.94 -11.88 15.93
C LEU A 511 -0.68 -13.15 15.11
N THR A 512 -1.29 -14.30 15.47
CA THR A 512 -1.03 -15.58 14.76
C THR A 512 -2.24 -16.38 14.24
N ALA A 513 -3.30 -16.79 14.99
CA ALA A 513 -4.56 -17.36 14.40
C ALA A 513 -5.68 -17.72 15.41
N LEU A 514 -6.92 -17.87 14.92
CA LEU A 514 -8.05 -18.63 15.53
C LEU A 514 -8.11 -20.03 14.94
N VAL A 515 -8.28 -21.09 15.74
CA VAL A 515 -8.25 -22.47 15.23
C VAL A 515 -9.40 -23.33 15.73
N LYS A 516 -9.82 -24.31 14.91
CA LYS A 516 -10.67 -25.42 15.35
C LYS A 516 -10.17 -26.74 14.79
N GLY A 517 -10.46 -27.83 15.50
CA GLY A 517 -10.17 -29.16 15.00
C GLY A 517 -11.13 -29.53 13.87
N ASN A 518 -10.64 -30.25 12.87
CA ASN A 518 -11.45 -30.70 11.73
C ASN A 518 -12.67 -31.58 12.08
N SER A 519 -12.70 -32.13 13.29
CA SER A 519 -13.83 -32.90 13.85
C SER A 519 -14.46 -32.27 15.09
N SER A 520 -14.07 -31.03 15.44
CA SER A 520 -14.51 -30.32 16.63
C SER A 520 -15.17 -28.99 16.26
N SER A 521 -16.39 -28.76 16.75
CA SER A 521 -17.05 -27.45 16.67
C SER A 521 -16.48 -26.43 17.67
N GLN A 522 -15.76 -26.91 18.70
CA GLN A 522 -15.09 -26.06 19.69
C GLN A 522 -13.94 -25.28 19.05
N VAL A 523 -14.02 -23.95 19.17
CA VAL A 523 -13.01 -22.99 18.70
C VAL A 523 -12.07 -22.66 19.85
N TYR A 524 -10.82 -22.39 19.52
CA TYR A 524 -9.81 -21.99 20.48
C TYR A 524 -9.05 -20.77 19.97
N PHE A 525 -8.76 -19.85 20.88
CA PHE A 525 -7.68 -18.91 20.65
C PHE A 525 -6.35 -19.63 20.85
N VAL A 526 -5.42 -19.41 19.92
CA VAL A 526 -4.05 -19.91 20.02
C VAL A 526 -3.14 -18.74 20.27
N ASP A 527 -2.55 -18.75 21.45
CA ASP A 527 -1.54 -17.79 21.86
C ASP A 527 -0.34 -18.57 22.40
N GLU A 528 0.82 -18.35 21.79
CA GLU A 528 2.07 -19.03 22.12
C GLU A 528 1.96 -20.57 22.22
N GLY A 529 1.17 -21.20 21.33
CA GLY A 529 0.98 -22.65 21.26
C GLY A 529 0.08 -23.24 22.36
N LYS A 530 -0.55 -22.41 23.19
CA LYS A 530 -1.59 -22.80 24.16
C LYS A 530 -2.97 -22.54 23.58
N ARG A 531 -3.91 -23.44 23.89
CA ARG A 531 -5.31 -23.33 23.46
C ARG A 531 -6.18 -22.86 24.63
N TYR A 532 -6.95 -21.80 24.39
CA TYR A 532 -7.88 -21.26 25.37
C TYR A 532 -9.32 -21.51 24.89
N PRO A 533 -10.10 -22.33 25.63
CA PRO A 533 -11.46 -22.69 25.21
C PRO A 533 -12.42 -21.51 25.42
N VAL A 534 -13.19 -21.20 24.38
CA VAL A 534 -14.27 -20.20 24.43
C VAL A 534 -15.62 -20.88 24.70
N TRP A 535 -16.55 -20.20 25.38
CA TRP A 535 -17.68 -20.87 26.01
C TRP A 535 -18.76 -21.40 25.05
N SER A 536 -18.90 -20.81 23.86
CA SER A 536 -19.58 -21.43 22.70
C SER A 536 -19.14 -20.73 21.41
N SER A 537 -19.00 -21.46 20.30
CA SER A 537 -18.50 -20.88 19.04
C SER A 537 -19.48 -19.88 18.43
N GLU A 538 -20.78 -20.15 18.48
CA GLU A 538 -21.81 -19.34 17.80
C GLU A 538 -22.16 -18.04 18.56
N GLU A 539 -22.22 -18.11 19.90
CA GLU A 539 -22.38 -16.91 20.75
C GLU A 539 -21.09 -16.06 20.74
N PHE A 540 -19.92 -16.71 20.65
CA PHE A 540 -18.63 -16.04 20.49
C PHE A 540 -18.56 -15.31 19.14
N TYR A 541 -18.86 -15.97 18.02
CA TYR A 541 -18.95 -15.34 16.70
C TYR A 541 -19.91 -14.14 16.69
N ARG A 542 -21.09 -14.29 17.30
CA ARG A 542 -22.14 -13.26 17.35
C ARG A 542 -21.83 -12.09 18.29
N ARG A 543 -21.19 -12.31 19.44
CA ARG A 543 -20.83 -11.24 20.39
C ARG A 543 -19.58 -10.47 19.99
N TRP A 544 -18.62 -11.12 19.34
CA TRP A 544 -17.29 -10.56 19.08
C TRP A 544 -17.02 -10.26 17.60
N GLY A 545 -17.97 -10.57 16.70
CA GLY A 545 -17.91 -10.17 15.28
C GLY A 545 -17.01 -11.02 14.39
N PHE A 546 -16.73 -12.27 14.77
CA PHE A 546 -15.98 -13.23 13.95
C PHE A 546 -16.93 -14.14 13.16
N SER A 547 -16.50 -14.65 12.00
CA SER A 547 -17.24 -15.60 11.17
C SER A 547 -16.57 -16.98 11.12
N SER A 548 -17.28 -18.00 10.63
CA SER A 548 -16.71 -19.37 10.53
C SER A 548 -15.53 -19.48 9.57
N SER A 549 -15.38 -18.55 8.62
CA SER A 549 -14.24 -18.46 7.69
C SER A 549 -12.97 -17.92 8.33
N ASP A 550 -13.06 -17.27 9.49
CA ASP A 550 -11.89 -16.71 10.22
C ASP A 550 -11.17 -17.76 11.07
N VAL A 551 -11.71 -18.98 11.12
CA VAL A 551 -11.19 -20.07 11.96
C VAL A 551 -10.45 -21.10 11.10
N VAL A 552 -9.15 -21.18 11.32
CA VAL A 552 -8.27 -22.13 10.64
C VAL A 552 -8.58 -23.55 11.12
N VAL A 553 -8.99 -24.41 10.19
CA VAL A 553 -9.28 -25.81 10.48
C VAL A 553 -7.98 -26.61 10.44
N ILE A 554 -7.59 -27.15 11.59
CA ILE A 554 -6.38 -27.97 11.74
C ILE A 554 -6.75 -29.39 12.18
N SER A 555 -5.84 -30.35 12.06
CA SER A 555 -6.15 -31.74 12.44
C SER A 555 -6.44 -31.83 13.95
N GLN A 556 -7.38 -32.70 14.34
CA GLN A 556 -7.78 -32.83 15.74
C GLN A 556 -6.61 -33.22 16.67
N SER A 557 -5.62 -33.96 16.17
CA SER A 557 -4.41 -34.30 16.92
C SER A 557 -3.54 -33.06 17.20
N GLN A 558 -3.44 -32.12 16.25
CA GLN A 558 -2.72 -30.85 16.44
C GLN A 558 -3.36 -30.00 17.53
N VAL A 559 -4.70 -29.93 17.58
CA VAL A 559 -5.40 -29.21 18.67
C VAL A 559 -5.14 -29.91 20.00
N ASN A 560 -5.21 -31.24 20.05
CA ASN A 560 -5.07 -32.01 21.29
C ASN A 560 -3.67 -31.97 21.90
N ASN A 561 -2.64 -31.73 21.09
CA ASN A 561 -1.26 -31.57 21.54
C ASN A 561 -0.97 -30.20 22.15
N MET A 562 -1.90 -29.23 22.09
CA MET A 562 -1.75 -27.91 22.72
C MET A 562 -2.13 -27.93 24.21
N GLN A 563 -1.36 -27.26 25.07
CA GLN A 563 -1.68 -27.12 26.50
C GLN A 563 -2.94 -26.26 26.70
N THR A 564 -3.80 -26.66 27.64
CA THR A 564 -5.16 -26.09 27.80
C THR A 564 -5.22 -25.07 28.94
N GLY A 565 -5.69 -23.85 28.66
CA GLY A 565 -5.94 -22.80 29.64
C GLY A 565 -7.29 -22.92 30.38
N ARG A 566 -7.58 -21.99 31.31
CA ARG A 566 -8.87 -21.94 32.05
C ARG A 566 -9.98 -21.25 31.24
N TRP A 567 -11.23 -21.58 31.57
CA TRP A 567 -12.44 -21.00 30.98
C TRP A 567 -12.60 -19.52 31.38
N LEU A 568 -13.11 -18.70 30.47
CA LEU A 568 -13.32 -17.26 30.66
C LEU A 568 -14.84 -16.96 30.77
N THR A 569 -15.30 -16.29 31.84
CA THR A 569 -16.73 -16.27 32.27
C THR A 569 -17.44 -14.92 32.52
N GLY A 570 -16.76 -13.76 32.73
CA GLY A 570 -17.46 -12.51 33.12
C GLY A 570 -16.57 -11.27 33.40
N LEU A 571 -17.12 -10.03 33.28
CA LEU A 571 -16.48 -8.72 33.60
C LEU A 571 -17.37 -7.77 34.46
N ILE A 572 -16.79 -6.88 35.29
CA ILE A 572 -17.49 -5.83 36.12
C ILE A 572 -16.68 -4.50 36.27
N ARG A 573 -17.30 -3.29 36.41
CA ARG A 573 -16.64 -1.93 36.46
C ARG A 573 -16.74 -1.20 37.81
N GLY A 574 -15.65 -0.53 38.24
CA GLY A 574 -15.60 0.33 39.45
C GLY A 574 -16.11 1.78 39.27
N LYS A 575 -16.76 2.36 40.30
CA LYS A 575 -17.57 3.59 40.21
C LYS A 575 -16.82 4.94 40.39
N THR A 576 -15.69 4.96 41.10
CA THR A 576 -14.93 6.20 41.42
C THR A 576 -13.58 6.29 40.70
N LEU A 577 -13.06 5.14 40.27
CA LEU A 577 -11.91 4.95 39.37
C LEU A 577 -12.35 3.89 38.36
N PRO A 578 -12.39 4.18 37.05
CA PRO A 578 -12.98 3.26 36.10
C PRO A 578 -11.93 2.18 35.78
N MET A 579 -12.03 1.05 36.49
CA MET A 579 -11.24 -0.15 36.25
C MET A 579 -12.19 -1.35 36.17
N VAL A 580 -11.85 -2.35 35.35
CA VAL A 580 -12.68 -3.53 35.07
C VAL A 580 -12.03 -4.79 35.64
N TYR A 581 -12.83 -5.72 36.20
CA TYR A 581 -12.37 -6.91 36.91
C TYR A 581 -12.87 -8.20 36.24
N LEU A 582 -12.01 -9.23 36.11
CA LEU A 582 -12.41 -10.62 35.80
C LEU A 582 -12.74 -11.35 37.11
N ILE A 583 -13.82 -12.12 37.10
CA ILE A 583 -14.35 -12.81 38.29
C ILE A 583 -14.45 -14.33 38.08
N ASP A 584 -14.10 -15.07 39.14
CA ASP A 584 -14.47 -16.48 39.35
C ASP A 584 -15.45 -16.61 40.54
N GLU A 585 -16.08 -17.78 40.71
CA GLU A 585 -17.22 -18.00 41.64
C GLU A 585 -16.96 -17.72 43.13
N ALA A 586 -15.71 -17.47 43.54
CA ALA A 586 -15.42 -17.21 44.95
C ALA A 586 -14.41 -16.08 45.20
N LYS A 587 -13.71 -15.57 44.17
CA LYS A 587 -12.69 -14.51 44.34
C LYS A 587 -12.68 -13.51 43.19
N ALA A 588 -12.57 -12.23 43.55
CA ALA A 588 -12.31 -11.14 42.61
C ALA A 588 -10.80 -10.89 42.49
N LYS A 589 -10.30 -10.74 41.26
CA LYS A 589 -8.91 -10.35 40.99
C LYS A 589 -8.86 -8.97 40.31
N PRO A 590 -8.09 -8.00 40.85
CA PRO A 590 -7.93 -6.70 40.21
C PRO A 590 -7.13 -6.83 38.92
N ILE A 591 -7.59 -6.16 37.87
CA ILE A 591 -6.86 -6.06 36.60
C ILE A 591 -6.47 -4.60 36.40
N MET A 592 -5.16 -4.33 36.42
CA MET A 592 -4.64 -3.01 36.12
C MET A 592 -4.70 -2.72 34.62
N SER A 593 -5.30 -1.57 34.29
CA SER A 593 -5.52 -0.89 32.99
C SER A 593 -6.79 -1.27 32.18
N GLU A 594 -7.53 -0.22 31.77
CA GLU A 594 -8.82 -0.27 31.05
C GLU A 594 -8.75 -0.84 29.61
N GLY A 595 -7.55 -1.04 29.06
CA GLY A 595 -7.35 -1.48 27.67
C GLY A 595 -7.48 -2.99 27.41
N ILE A 596 -7.48 -3.84 28.46
CA ILE A 596 -7.51 -5.31 28.32
C ILE A 596 -8.90 -5.85 27.89
N PHE A 597 -9.97 -5.06 28.02
CA PHE A 597 -11.34 -5.56 27.88
C PHE A 597 -12.05 -5.21 26.55
N TYR A 598 -11.84 -4.02 25.97
CA TYR A 598 -12.39 -3.67 24.63
C TYR A 598 -11.65 -4.40 23.48
N HIS A 599 -10.39 -4.82 23.69
CA HIS A 599 -9.61 -5.64 22.74
C HIS A 599 -10.02 -7.13 22.73
N TRP A 600 -10.66 -7.61 23.81
CA TRP A 600 -11.36 -8.88 23.77
C TRP A 600 -12.77 -8.73 23.19
N GLY A 601 -13.22 -7.48 22.94
CA GLY A 601 -14.44 -6.97 22.30
C GLY A 601 -15.63 -6.70 23.23
N TRP A 602 -15.40 -6.51 24.55
CA TRP A 602 -16.48 -6.46 25.54
C TRP A 602 -17.05 -5.04 25.48
N LYS A 603 -18.36 -4.89 25.39
CA LYS A 603 -19.05 -3.60 25.49
C LYS A 603 -19.20 -3.20 26.95
N ASP A 604 -19.25 -1.89 27.23
CA ASP A 604 -19.55 -1.31 28.55
C ASP A 604 -20.91 -1.75 29.16
N SER A 605 -21.79 -2.41 28.39
CA SER A 605 -23.08 -2.98 28.84
C SER A 605 -22.99 -4.42 29.35
N GLU A 606 -21.83 -5.06 29.18
CA GLU A 606 -21.53 -6.45 29.58
C GLU A 606 -20.68 -6.51 30.86
N ILE A 607 -20.45 -5.34 31.45
CA ILE A 607 -19.62 -4.98 32.59
C ILE A 607 -20.50 -4.20 33.58
#